data_AF-A0A1H0N118-F1
#
_entry.id   AF-A0A1H0N118-F1
#
_cell.length_a   1.000
_cell.length_b   1.000
_cell.length_c   1.000
_cell.angle_alpha   90.00
_cell.angle_beta   90.00
_cell.angle_gamma   90.00
#
_symmetry.space_group_name_H-M   'P 1'
#
loop_
_entity.id
_entity.type
_entity.pdbx_description
1 polymer ?
#
loop_
_entity_poly.entity_id
_entity_poly.type
_entity_poly.pdbx_seq_one_letter_code
_entity_poly.pdbx_strand_id
1 'polypeptide(L)' 'MHRLGLGVSDDTVLRQLKRCAQGTTEAPTIIGIDDWSWRKSQTYGTIIVDLERRVVIDILEDRDVVTCTN' A
#
# COMPACT_ATOMS: atom_id res chain seq x y z
N MET A 1 -3.43 -19.79 7.63
CA MET A 1 -3.76 -19.72 9.08
C MET A 1 -3.82 -21.08 9.78
N HIS A 2 -4.33 -22.14 9.15
CA HIS A 2 -4.37 -23.50 9.71
C HIS A 2 -3.01 -24.03 10.21
N ARG A 3 -1.91 -23.72 9.49
CA ARG A 3 -0.53 -24.09 9.88
C ARG A 3 -0.03 -23.38 11.15
N LEU A 4 -0.70 -22.32 11.57
CA LEU A 4 -0.44 -21.57 12.81
C LEU A 4 -1.44 -21.97 13.93
N GLY A 5 -2.29 -22.98 13.71
CA GLY A 5 -3.34 -23.40 14.67
C GLY A 5 -4.50 -22.41 14.82
N LEU A 6 -4.57 -21.39 13.97
CA LEU A 6 -5.62 -20.36 14.01
C LEU A 6 -6.82 -20.84 13.19
N GLY A 7 -8.00 -20.94 13.84
CA GLY A 7 -9.26 -21.39 13.25
C GLY A 7 -9.94 -20.40 12.30
N VAL A 8 -9.18 -19.51 11.67
CA VAL A 8 -9.68 -18.50 10.71
C VAL A 8 -9.05 -18.74 9.34
N SER A 9 -9.75 -18.37 8.27
CA SER A 9 -9.17 -18.43 6.91
C SER A 9 -8.22 -17.26 6.66
N ASP A 10 -7.31 -17.42 5.69
CA ASP A 10 -6.43 -16.34 5.26
C ASP A 10 -7.24 -15.12 4.77
N ASP A 11 -8.35 -15.36 4.06
CA ASP A 11 -9.28 -14.31 3.63
C ASP A 11 -9.90 -13.54 4.80
N THR A 12 -10.15 -14.22 5.93
CA THR A 12 -10.70 -13.57 7.12
C THR A 12 -9.68 -12.63 7.75
N VAL A 13 -8.41 -13.04 7.80
CA VAL A 13 -7.32 -12.18 8.26
C VAL A 13 -7.14 -10.97 7.34
N LEU A 14 -7.08 -11.19 6.02
CA LEU A 14 -6.95 -10.10 5.04
C LEU A 14 -8.11 -9.11 5.13
N ARG A 15 -9.34 -9.59 5.30
CA ARG A 15 -10.52 -8.74 5.47
C ARG A 15 -10.44 -7.89 6.74
N GLN A 16 -9.97 -8.46 7.86
CA GLN A 16 -9.78 -7.70 9.10
C GLN A 16 -8.67 -6.65 8.96
N LEU A 17 -7.53 -7.02 8.37
CA LEU A 17 -6.44 -6.08 8.10
C LEU A 17 -6.90 -4.91 7.23
N LYS A 18 -7.63 -5.18 6.13
CA LYS A 18 -8.19 -4.13 5.26
C LYS A 18 -9.15 -3.20 6.00
N ARG A 19 -10.01 -3.75 6.88
CA ARG A 19 -10.91 -2.94 7.71
C ARG A 19 -10.16 -2.04 8.69
N CYS A 20 -9.10 -2.55 9.32
CA CYS A 20 -8.27 -1.76 10.24
C CYS A 20 -7.46 -0.68 9.51
N ALA A 21 -7.05 -0.93 8.27
CA ALA A 21 -6.30 0.02 7.45
C ALA A 21 -7.16 1.17 6.91
N GLN A 22 -8.48 1.04 6.91
CA GLN A 22 -9.41 2.10 6.52
C GLN A 22 -9.56 3.14 7.66
N GLY A 23 -8.51 3.94 7.86
CA GLY A 23 -8.55 5.16 8.67
C GLY A 23 -8.68 6.39 7.78
N THR A 24 -9.51 7.35 8.19
CA THR A 24 -9.50 8.69 7.58
C THR A 24 -8.29 9.43 8.14
N THR A 25 -7.33 9.73 7.27
CA THR A 25 -6.15 10.54 7.62
C THR A 25 -6.27 11.88 6.92
N GLU A 26 -5.89 12.96 7.60
CA GLU A 26 -5.73 14.28 6.97
C GLU A 26 -4.77 14.18 5.78
N ALA A 27 -4.89 15.12 4.83
CA ALA A 27 -3.99 15.15 3.69
C ALA A 27 -2.52 15.26 4.17
N PRO A 28 -1.60 14.49 3.57
CA PRO A 28 -0.18 14.55 3.91
C PRO A 28 0.41 15.91 3.48
N THR A 29 1.34 16.46 4.26
CA THR A 29 2.03 17.72 3.89
C THR A 29 3.32 17.40 3.15
N ILE A 30 4.03 16.35 3.55
CA ILE A 30 5.28 15.92 2.93
C ILE A 30 5.12 14.49 2.39
N ILE A 31 5.20 14.36 1.07
CA ILE A 31 5.14 13.07 0.38
C ILE A 31 6.49 12.67 -0.23
N GLY A 32 6.77 11.38 -0.23
CA GLY A 32 7.86 10.74 -0.95
C GLY A 32 7.30 9.95 -2.13
N ILE A 33 7.98 10.04 -3.27
CA ILE A 33 7.64 9.31 -4.50
C ILE A 33 8.88 8.51 -4.90
N ASP A 34 8.73 7.21 -5.10
CA ASP A 34 9.83 6.32 -5.47
C ASP A 34 9.38 5.20 -6.43
N ASP A 35 10.33 4.52 -7.06
CA ASP A 35 10.09 3.34 -7.89
C ASP A 35 9.82 2.10 -6.99
N TRP A 36 8.76 1.37 -7.29
CA TRP A 36 8.40 0.12 -6.62
C TRP A 36 8.33 -1.05 -7.61
N SER A 37 8.58 -2.27 -7.13
CA SER A 37 8.40 -3.50 -7.93
C SER A 37 7.55 -4.53 -7.19
N TRP A 38 6.49 -5.05 -7.83
CA TRP A 38 5.63 -6.10 -7.25
C TRP A 38 6.39 -7.40 -7.01
N ARG A 39 7.33 -7.67 -7.91
CA ARG A 39 8.31 -8.74 -7.81
C ARG A 39 9.65 -8.19 -8.25
N LYS A 40 10.70 -8.62 -7.56
CA LYS A 40 12.07 -8.18 -7.82
C LYS A 40 12.39 -8.26 -9.31
N SER A 41 12.78 -7.14 -9.89
CA SER A 41 13.17 -7.01 -11.31
C SER A 41 12.05 -7.30 -12.34
N GLN A 42 10.78 -7.16 -11.97
CA GLN A 42 9.64 -7.42 -12.87
C GLN A 42 8.77 -6.17 -13.06
N THR A 43 7.45 -6.28 -12.85
CA THR A 43 6.50 -5.17 -12.98
C THR A 43 6.84 -4.09 -11.96
N TYR A 44 7.17 -2.92 -12.48
CA TYR A 44 7.45 -1.73 -11.69
C TYR A 44 6.29 -0.75 -11.78
N GLY A 45 6.14 0.04 -10.73
CA GLY A 45 5.24 1.18 -10.68
C GLY A 45 5.79 2.20 -9.70
N THR A 46 4.96 3.12 -9.24
CA THR A 46 5.36 4.21 -8.35
C THR A 46 4.72 4.05 -6.99
N ILE A 47 5.51 4.16 -5.92
CA ILE A 47 5.01 4.17 -4.54
C ILE A 47 4.96 5.60 -4.02
N ILE A 48 3.84 5.97 -3.41
CA ILE A 48 3.62 7.26 -2.76
C ILE A 48 3.53 7.01 -1.25
N VAL A 49 4.37 7.72 -0.49
CA VAL A 49 4.51 7.53 0.96
C VAL A 49 4.32 8.86 1.67
N ASP A 50 3.54 8.88 2.74
CA ASP A 50 3.54 9.98 3.70
C ASP A 50 4.84 9.88 4.53
N LEU A 51 5.75 10.83 4.34
CA LEU A 51 7.06 10.80 5.00
C LEU A 51 6.99 11.16 6.49
N GLU A 52 5.96 11.89 6.90
CA GLU A 52 5.77 12.29 8.29
C GLU A 52 5.24 11.11 9.11
N ARG A 53 4.25 10.40 8.58
CA ARG A 53 3.60 9.26 9.24
C ARG A 53 4.25 7.91 8.94
N ARG A 54 5.14 7.86 7.95
CA ARG A 54 5.81 6.64 7.45
C ARG A 54 4.82 5.57 7.01
N VAL A 55 3.75 5.99 6.34
CA VAL A 55 2.71 5.11 5.81
C VAL A 55 2.65 5.21 4.29
N VAL A 56 2.36 4.09 3.63
CA VAL A 56 2.10 4.07 2.19
C VAL A 56 0.72 4.67 1.95
N ILE A 57 0.65 5.67 1.07
CA ILE A 57 -0.59 6.31 0.63
C ILE A 57 -1.18 5.50 -0.52
N ASP A 58 -0.37 5.27 -1.56
CA ASP A 58 -0.82 4.57 -2.76
C ASP A 58 0.34 3.91 -3.51
N ILE A 59 0.02 2.97 -4.40
CA ILE A 59 0.94 2.38 -5.36
C ILE A 59 0.29 2.44 -6.74
N LEU A 60 0.89 3.23 -7.63
CA LEU A 60 0.45 3.38 -9.01
C LEU A 60 1.08 2.28 -9.87
N GLU A 61 0.28 1.64 -10.72
CA GLU A 61 0.70 0.51 -11.55
C GLU A 61 1.58 0.91 -12.73
N ASP A 62 1.51 2.18 -13.16
CA ASP A 62 2.33 2.73 -14.23
C ASP A 62 3.42 3.70 -13.69
N ARG A 63 4.39 4.02 -14.55
CA ARG A 63 5.44 5.01 -14.29
C ARG A 63 5.14 6.36 -14.93
N ASP A 64 3.94 6.52 -15.48
CA ASP A 64 3.61 7.71 -16.26
C ASP A 64 3.27 8.86 -15.31
N VAL A 65 4.03 9.95 -15.44
CA VAL A 65 3.89 11.16 -14.60
C VAL A 65 2.49 11.77 -14.67
N VAL A 66 1.75 11.48 -15.73
CA VAL A 66 0.35 11.91 -15.93
C VAL A 66 -0.58 11.35 -14.85
N THR A 67 -0.26 10.20 -14.27
CA THR A 67 -1.07 9.56 -13.21
C THR A 67 -0.90 10.26 -11.85
N CYS A 68 0.16 11.06 -11.67
CA CYS A 68 0.46 11.76 -10.41
C CYS A 68 -0.24 13.11 -10.23
N THR A 69 -1.05 13.56 -11.20
CA THR A 69 -1.80 14.82 -11.11
C THR A 69 -3.24 14.59 -10.64
N ASN A 70 -3.53 15.02 -9.41
CA ASN A 70 -4.89 15.33 -8.94
C ASN A 70 -4.88 16.72 -8.30
#